data_AF-A0A932VIL8-F1
#
_entry.id   AF-A0A932VIL8-F1
#
_cell.length_a   1.000
_cell.length_b   1.000
_cell.length_c   1.000
_cell.angle_alpha   90.00
_cell.angle_beta   90.00
_cell.angle_gamma   90.00
#
_symmetry.space_group_name_H-M   'P 1'
#
loop_
_entity.id
_entity.type
_entity.pdbx_description
1 polymer ?
#
loop_
_entity_poly.entity_id
_entity_poly.type
_entity_poly.pdbx_seq_one_letter_code
_entity_poly.pdbx_strand_id
1 'polypeptide(L)' 'MAIDWSTIIRKYRGLWVGLKDDERTVVASGQTVQEVLKKAKAKGFNQPILFRVPSEVLPYVGSA' A
#
# COMPACT_ATOMS: atom_id res chain seq x y z
N MET A 1 -17.03 3.75 9.36
CA MET A 1 -15.85 4.31 10.06
C MET A 1 -14.73 4.39 9.04
N ALA A 2 -14.16 5.57 8.78
CA ALA A 2 -13.15 5.73 7.72
C ALA A 2 -11.83 5.05 8.11
N ILE A 3 -11.16 4.41 7.15
CA ILE A 3 -9.79 3.92 7.33
C ILE A 3 -8.86 5.11 7.11
N ASP A 4 -7.98 5.39 8.05
CA ASP A 4 -6.96 6.44 7.88
C ASP A 4 -5.72 5.87 7.19
N TRP A 5 -5.56 6.21 5.92
CA TRP A 5 -4.42 5.81 5.09
C TRP A 5 -3.26 6.80 5.12
N SER A 6 -3.38 7.92 5.84
CA SER A 6 -2.38 9.01 5.85
C SER A 6 -1.00 8.52 6.28
N THR A 7 -0.95 7.61 7.25
CA THR A 7 0.28 7.00 7.78
C THR A 7 0.96 6.10 6.74
N ILE A 8 0.18 5.28 6.03
CA ILE A 8 0.67 4.39 4.96
C ILE A 8 1.20 5.24 3.80
N ILE A 9 0.44 6.25 3.38
CA ILE A 9 0.81 7.16 2.28
C ILE A 9 2.10 7.93 2.62
N ARG A 10 2.26 8.36 3.87
CA ARG A 10 3.46 9.10 4.30
C ARG A 10 4.69 8.19 4.41
N LYS A 11 4.54 6.95 4.90
CA LYS A 11 5.67 6.03 5.15
C LYS A 11 6.13 5.29 3.90
N TYR A 12 5.22 4.96 2.99
CA TYR A 12 5.48 4.11 1.83
C TYR A 12 5.29 4.84 0.50
N ARG A 13 5.40 6.17 0.50
CA ARG A 13 5.23 7.04 -0.67
C ARG A 13 6.04 6.52 -1.87
N GLY A 14 5.39 6.28 -3.01
CA GLY A 14 6.05 5.76 -4.21
C GLY A 14 6.53 4.31 -4.11
N LEU A 15 6.07 3.52 -3.12
CA LEU A 15 6.36 2.09 -2.99
C LEU A 15 5.10 1.25 -3.24
N TRP A 16 5.32 -0.01 -3.58
CA TRP A 16 4.29 -1.03 -3.50
C TRP A 16 4.19 -1.52 -2.07
N VAL A 17 2.96 -1.64 -1.57
CA VAL A 17 2.65 -2.27 -0.29
C VAL A 17 1.73 -3.46 -0.50
N GLY A 18 1.97 -4.50 0.28
CA GLY A 18 1.07 -5.64 0.43
C GLY A 18 0.31 -5.44 1.72
N LEU A 19 -1.01 -5.31 1.62
CA LEU A 19 -1.92 -5.19 2.74
C LEU A 19 -2.54 -6.55 3.04
N LYS A 20 -2.93 -6.72 4.30
CA LYS A 20 -3.74 -7.84 4.75
C LYS A 20 -5.21 -7.63 4.30
N ASP A 21 -6.03 -8.64 4.52
CA ASP A 21 -7.48 -8.63 4.31
C ASP A 21 -8.22 -7.53 5.09
N ASP A 22 -7.59 -7.01 6.14
CA ASP A 22 -8.09 -5.89 6.93
C ASP A 22 -7.87 -4.48 6.32
N GLU A 23 -7.23 -4.41 5.14
CA GLU A 23 -6.88 -3.17 4.41
C GLU A 23 -6.08 -2.13 5.23
N ARG A 24 -5.61 -2.49 6.42
CA ARG A 24 -4.93 -1.61 7.37
C ARG A 24 -3.51 -2.06 7.66
N THR A 25 -3.30 -3.37 7.69
CA THR A 25 -2.03 -3.97 8.09
C THR A 25 -1.14 -4.17 6.88
N VAL A 26 -0.05 -3.38 6.81
CA VAL A 26 1.00 -3.57 5.80
C VAL A 26 1.86 -4.78 6.17
N VAL A 27 1.72 -5.88 5.43
CA VAL A 27 2.49 -7.10 5.63
C VAL A 27 3.84 -7.04 4.91
N ALA A 28 3.94 -6.31 3.79
CA ALA A 28 5.17 -6.17 3.02
C ALA A 28 5.23 -4.84 2.26
N SER A 29 6.45 -4.37 1.94
CA SER A 29 6.67 -3.20 1.08
C SER A 29 7.93 -3.39 0.22
N GLY A 30 7.93 -2.75 -0.96
CA GLY A 30 9.02 -2.86 -1.94
C GLY A 30 8.85 -1.94 -3.13
N GLN A 31 9.86 -1.89 -4.00
CA GLN A 31 9.78 -1.06 -5.21
C GLN A 31 8.99 -1.73 -6.34
N THR A 32 8.87 -3.06 -6.30
CA THR A 32 8.18 -3.87 -7.31
C THR A 32 7.16 -4.80 -6.69
N VAL A 33 6.15 -5.17 -7.47
CA VAL A 33 5.11 -6.14 -7.06
C VAL A 33 5.71 -7.48 -6.69
N GLN A 34 6.69 -7.97 -7.46
CA GLN A 34 7.34 -9.26 -7.22
C GLN A 34 8.05 -9.30 -5.85
N GLU A 35 8.73 -8.22 -5.48
CA GLU A 35 9.41 -8.11 -4.19
C GLU A 35 8.41 -8.16 -3.02
N VAL A 36 7.31 -7.41 -3.13
CA VAL A 36 6.23 -7.40 -2.14
C VAL A 36 5.58 -8.78 -2.01
N LEU A 37 5.30 -9.45 -3.13
CA LEU A 37 4.73 -10.80 -3.12
C LEU A 37 5.66 -11.82 -2.49
N LYS A 38 6.97 -11.78 -2.80
CA LYS A 38 7.96 -12.66 -2.16
C LYS A 38 8.00 -12.43 -0.64
N LYS A 39 8.06 -11.16 -0.21
CA LYS A 39 8.07 -10.78 1.22
C LYS A 39 6.77 -11.17 1.93
N ALA A 40 5.62 -11.02 1.27
CA ALA A 40 4.32 -11.39 1.83
C ALA A 40 4.18 -12.91 1.96
N LYS A 41 4.56 -13.67 0.92
CA LYS A 41 4.58 -15.14 0.96
C LYS A 41 5.51 -15.68 2.05
N ALA A 42 6.70 -15.09 2.21
CA ALA A 42 7.63 -15.46 3.28
C ALA A 42 7.04 -15.26 4.69
N LYS A 43 6.04 -14.39 4.83
CA LYS A 43 5.30 -14.16 6.08
C LYS A 43 4.01 -14.98 6.21
N GLY A 44 3.73 -15.88 5.26
CA GLY A 44 2.51 -16.70 5.25
C GLY A 44 1.30 -16.04 4.59
N PHE A 45 1.45 -14.86 3.98
CA PHE A 45 0.37 -14.18 3.26
C PHE A 45 0.41 -14.52 1.78
N ASN A 46 -0.41 -15.49 1.36
CA ASN A 46 -0.45 -15.98 -0.02
C ASN A 46 -1.13 -15.03 -1.01
N GLN A 47 -2.11 -14.24 -0.54
CA GLN A 47 -2.88 -13.28 -1.34
C GLN A 47 -2.98 -11.94 -0.62
N PRO A 48 -1.88 -11.15 -0.55
CA PRO A 48 -1.96 -9.78 -0.04
C PRO A 48 -2.69 -8.88 -1.04
N ILE A 49 -3.41 -7.87 -0.53
CA ILE A 49 -3.97 -6.80 -1.36
C ILE A 49 -2.81 -5.89 -1.76
N LEU A 50 -2.55 -5.79 -3.07
CA LEU A 50 -1.47 -4.96 -3.59
C LEU A 50 -1.95 -3.53 -3.79
N PHE A 51 -1.27 -2.58 -3.17
CA PHE A 51 -1.55 -1.17 -3.32
C PHE A 51 -0.27 -0.43 -3.72
N ARG A 52 -0.36 0.37 -4.80
CA ARG A 52 0.72 1.28 -5.20
C ARG A 52 0.46 2.63 -4.54
N VAL A 53 1.34 2.99 -3.62
CA VAL A 53 1.22 4.28 -2.94
C VAL A 53 1.64 5.39 -3.92
N PRO A 54 0.82 6.43 -4.10
CA PRO A 54 1.18 7.58 -4.90
C PRO A 54 2.51 8.18 -4.42
N SER A 55 3.37 8.58 -5.36
CA SER A 55 4.58 9.35 -5.04
C SER A 55 4.25 10.78 -4.65
N GLU A 56 3.18 11.33 -5.20
CA GLU A 56 2.71 12.68 -4.95
C GLU A 56 1.22 12.64 -4.65
N VAL A 57 0.80 13.43 -3.66
CA VAL A 57 -0.61 13.69 -3.41
C VAL A 57 -0.94 14.90 -4.26
N LEU A 58 -1.49 14.68 -5.45
CA LEU A 58 -1.97 15.73 -6.34
C LEU A 58 -3.45 15.97 -6.04
N PRO A 59 -3.80 16.96 -5.19
CA PRO A 59 -5.19 17.27 -4.93
C PRO A 59 -5.83 17.80 -6.22
N TYR A 60 -6.88 17.11 -6.67
CA TYR A 60 -7.72 17.61 -7.75
C TYR A 60 -8.90 18.36 -7.13
N VAL A 61 -8.95 19.67 -7.35
CA VAL A 61 -10.10 20.51 -7.00
C VAL A 61 -10.79 20.83 -8.32
N GLY A 62 -12.00 20.29 -8.51
CA GLY A 62 -12.79 20.58 -9.71
C GLY A 62 -13.09 22.08 -9.78
N SER A 63 -12.68 22.72 -10.87
CA SER A 63 -13.15 24.05 -11.22
C SER A 63 -14.55 23.93 -11.80
N ALA A 64 -15.52 24.57 -11.14
CA ALA A 64 -16.90 24.71 -11.63
C ALA A 64 -16.99 25.64 -12.84
#